data_AF-A0A3M8B9A4-F1
#
_entry.id   AF-A0A3M8B9A4-F1
#
_cell.length_a   1.000
_cell.length_b   1.000
_cell.length_c   1.000
_cell.angle_alpha   90.00
_cell.angle_beta   90.00
_cell.angle_gamma   90.00
#
_symmetry.space_group_name_H-M   'P 1'
#
loop_
_entity.id
_entity.type
_entity.pdbx_description
1 polymer ?
#
loop_
_entity_poly.entity_id
_entity_poly.type
_entity_poly.pdbx_seq_one_letter_code
_entity_poly.pdbx_strand_id
1 'polypeptide(L)'
;MRYQINGYTDMYTVIANERKIGGAIEAAQVRLRTGEVFTNVVLTRLEMSGAHFCSIGFVTEEGKRLIVHVDDISMIADARHVNVCELANECMRAEKCAERLKRLKRLCELNEGSCTPTFQEEALLLAEDIGLEEARSYVDLSFLPQVEKKRVVRIA
;
A
#
# COMPACT_ATOMS: atom_id res chain seq x y z
N MET A 1 -8.25 -7.73 4.47
CA MET A 1 -9.21 -6.64 4.19
C MET A 1 -8.54 -5.36 4.64
N ARG A 2 -8.15 -4.50 3.71
CA ARG A 2 -7.59 -3.20 4.07
C ARG A 2 -8.73 -2.18 4.07
N TYR A 3 -8.71 -1.33 5.10
CA TYR A 3 -9.89 -0.68 5.66
C TYR A 3 -10.13 0.72 5.09
N GLN A 4 -11.33 1.23 5.34
CA GLN A 4 -11.70 2.61 5.01
C GLN A 4 -10.85 3.58 5.84
N ILE A 5 -10.26 4.57 5.19
CA ILE A 5 -9.54 5.66 5.87
C ILE A 5 -10.54 6.72 6.29
N ASN A 6 -10.59 7.06 7.59
CA ASN A 6 -11.57 8.01 8.13
C ASN A 6 -11.00 9.42 8.35
N GLY A 7 -9.69 9.61 8.25
CA GLY A 7 -9.07 10.92 8.39
C GLY A 7 -7.55 10.90 8.32
N TYR A 8 -6.93 12.05 8.54
CA TYR A 8 -5.48 12.23 8.43
C TYR A 8 -4.67 11.39 9.41
N THR A 9 -5.20 11.11 10.61
CA THR A 9 -4.52 10.23 11.58
C THR A 9 -4.38 8.79 11.05
N ASP A 10 -5.43 8.26 10.41
CA ASP A 10 -5.41 6.95 9.78
C ASP A 10 -4.41 6.96 8.61
N MET A 11 -4.45 8.01 7.79
CA MET A 11 -3.52 8.19 6.67
C MET A 11 -2.06 8.19 7.14
N TYR A 12 -1.78 9.00 8.17
CA TYR A 12 -0.45 9.11 8.76
C TYR A 12 0.03 7.78 9.31
N THR A 13 -0.85 7.06 10.03
CA THR A 13 -0.51 5.78 10.64
C THR A 13 -0.12 4.76 9.58
N VAL A 14 -0.87 4.68 8.48
CA VAL A 14 -0.56 3.75 7.39
C VAL A 14 0.75 4.13 6.70
N ILE A 15 0.91 5.40 6.33
CA ILE A 15 2.13 5.88 5.63
C ILE A 15 3.37 5.70 6.51
N ALA A 16 3.29 6.06 7.79
CA ALA A 16 4.41 5.95 8.73
C ALA A 16 4.78 4.48 9.03
N ASN A 17 3.83 3.56 8.95
CA ASN A 17 4.04 2.14 9.26
C ASN A 17 4.04 1.24 8.00
N GLU A 18 4.13 1.80 6.79
CA GLU A 18 4.01 1.07 5.52
C GLU A 18 4.89 -0.19 5.49
N ARG A 19 6.11 -0.12 6.03
CA ARG A 19 7.03 -1.27 6.08
C ARG A 19 6.52 -2.43 6.95
N LYS A 20 5.76 -2.15 8.00
CA LYS A 20 5.25 -3.14 8.96
C LYS A 20 3.90 -3.71 8.53
N ILE A 21 3.00 -2.86 8.06
CA ILE A 21 1.61 -3.26 7.75
C ILE A 21 1.38 -3.53 6.26
N GLY A 22 2.31 -3.14 5.40
CA GLY A 22 2.18 -3.24 3.95
C GLY A 22 1.23 -2.19 3.36
N GLY A 23 1.18 -2.17 2.03
CA GLY A 23 0.18 -1.42 1.29
C GLY A 23 0.41 0.03 0.99
N ALA A 24 -0.66 0.59 0.45
CA ALA A 24 -0.72 1.97 0.03
C ALA A 24 -2.11 2.52 0.32
N ILE A 25 -2.20 3.85 0.40
CA ILE A 25 -3.49 4.53 0.47
C ILE A 25 -3.79 5.08 -0.91
N GLU A 26 -4.91 4.66 -1.45
CA GLU A 26 -5.47 5.20 -2.68
C GLU A 26 -6.75 5.95 -2.35
N ALA A 27 -6.88 7.16 -2.90
CA ALA A 27 -8.12 7.91 -2.86
C ALA A 27 -8.71 7.95 -4.28
N ALA A 28 -10.01 7.68 -4.38
CA ALA A 28 -10.70 7.76 -5.66
C ALA A 28 -10.65 9.17 -6.24
N GLN A 29 -10.66 10.19 -5.37
CA GLN A 29 -10.54 11.59 -5.79
C GLN A 29 -9.86 12.46 -4.71
N VAL A 30 -8.99 13.37 -5.16
CA VAL A 30 -8.53 14.53 -4.39
C VAL A 30 -8.87 15.79 -5.16
N ARG A 31 -9.49 16.76 -4.47
CA ARG A 31 -9.82 18.06 -5.04
C ARG A 31 -9.09 19.18 -4.29
N LEU A 32 -8.37 20.02 -5.03
CA LEU A 32 -7.75 21.23 -4.47
C LEU A 32 -8.76 22.37 -4.37
N ARG A 33 -8.51 23.36 -3.51
CA ARG A 33 -9.37 24.56 -3.37
C ARG A 33 -9.46 25.38 -4.64
N THR A 34 -8.42 25.34 -5.45
CA THR A 34 -8.33 25.97 -6.77
C THR A 34 -9.23 25.29 -7.81
N GLY A 35 -9.75 24.09 -7.53
CA GLY A 35 -10.73 23.38 -8.34
C GLY A 35 -10.17 22.19 -9.11
N GLU A 36 -8.84 22.00 -9.15
CA GLU A 36 -8.22 20.84 -9.75
C GLU A 36 -8.68 19.55 -9.05
N VAL A 37 -8.93 18.54 -9.86
CA VAL A 37 -9.41 17.23 -9.44
C VAL A 37 -8.46 16.18 -9.97
N PHE A 38 -7.98 15.31 -9.08
CA PHE A 38 -7.14 14.17 -9.41
C PHE A 38 -7.84 12.88 -9.01
N THR A 39 -7.86 11.91 -9.89
CA THR A 39 -8.45 10.58 -9.68
C THR A 39 -7.39 9.55 -9.35
N ASN A 40 -7.81 8.46 -8.68
CA ASN A 40 -6.97 7.31 -8.29
C ASN A 40 -5.57 7.74 -7.80
N VAL A 41 -5.54 8.69 -6.87
CA VAL A 41 -4.28 9.22 -6.36
C VAL A 41 -3.78 8.34 -5.24
N VAL A 42 -2.47 8.11 -5.23
CA VAL A 42 -1.83 7.38 -4.14
C VAL A 42 -1.19 8.37 -3.19
N LEU A 43 -1.63 8.36 -1.93
CA LEU A 43 -1.04 9.18 -0.89
C LEU A 43 0.29 8.55 -0.47
N THR A 44 1.37 9.31 -0.58
CA THR A 44 2.73 8.84 -0.30
C THR A 44 3.34 9.51 0.91
N ARG A 45 2.81 10.67 1.31
CA ARG A 45 3.37 11.42 2.44
C ARG A 45 2.31 12.26 3.14
N LEU A 46 2.45 12.36 4.46
CA LEU A 46 1.68 13.26 5.29
C LEU A 46 2.62 13.80 6.36
N GLU A 47 2.85 15.11 6.37
CA GLU A 47 3.83 15.74 7.26
C GLU A 47 3.14 16.44 8.43
N MET A 48 3.77 16.33 9.60
CA MET A 48 3.30 16.94 10.84
C MET A 48 4.33 17.95 11.37
N SER A 49 3.82 19.07 11.88
CA SER A 49 4.57 19.99 12.74
C SER A 49 3.88 20.04 14.10
N GLY A 50 4.53 19.45 15.11
CA GLY A 50 3.90 19.22 16.41
C GLY A 50 2.67 18.33 16.29
N ALA A 51 1.50 18.84 16.71
CA ALA A 51 0.23 18.14 16.63
C ALA A 51 -0.58 18.43 15.35
N HIS A 52 -0.05 19.24 14.42
CA HIS A 52 -0.77 19.68 13.23
C HIS A 52 -0.23 19.01 11.96
N PHE A 53 -1.13 18.58 11.08
CA PHE A 53 -0.78 18.18 9.72
C PHE A 53 -0.50 19.44 8.88
N CYS A 54 0.57 19.42 8.09
CA CYS A 54 1.03 20.59 7.33
C CYS A 54 0.91 20.38 5.82
N SER A 55 1.41 19.27 5.32
CA SER A 55 1.43 18.97 3.89
C SER A 55 1.01 17.53 3.61
N ILE A 56 0.40 17.32 2.45
CA ILE A 56 0.10 16.00 1.92
C ILE A 56 0.81 15.84 0.57
N GLY A 57 1.51 14.71 0.43
CA GLY A 57 2.16 14.29 -0.80
C GLY A 57 1.38 13.16 -1.44
N PHE A 58 1.07 13.29 -2.72
CA PHE A 58 0.39 12.25 -3.48
C PHE A 58 0.92 12.15 -4.91
N VAL A 59 0.67 11.01 -5.54
CA VAL A 59 1.02 10.74 -6.94
C VAL A 59 -0.25 10.61 -7.76
N THR A 60 -0.31 11.32 -8.88
CA THR A 60 -1.43 11.28 -9.83
C THR A 60 -1.38 10.01 -10.68
N GLU A 61 -2.44 9.73 -11.43
CA GLU A 61 -2.46 8.60 -12.38
C GLU A 61 -1.40 8.72 -13.48
N GLU A 62 -1.01 9.95 -13.84
CA GLU A 62 0.07 10.20 -14.81
C GLU A 62 1.46 10.10 -14.17
N GLY A 63 1.57 9.67 -12.92
CA GLY A 63 2.82 9.53 -12.19
C GLY A 63 3.42 10.86 -11.71
N LYS A 64 2.68 11.98 -11.77
CA LYS A 64 3.17 13.27 -11.25
C LYS A 64 3.12 13.26 -9.73
N ARG A 65 4.23 13.65 -9.11
CA ARG A 65 4.33 13.81 -7.65
C ARG A 65 3.98 15.23 -7.26
N LEU A 66 2.96 15.38 -6.43
CA LEU A 66 2.51 16.66 -5.91
C LEU A 66 2.67 16.69 -4.38
N ILE A 67 3.08 17.83 -3.86
CA ILE A 67 3.07 18.14 -2.43
C ILE A 67 2.29 19.44 -2.28
N VAL A 68 1.23 19.41 -1.50
CA VAL A 68 0.35 20.56 -1.29
C VAL A 68 0.13 20.76 0.20
N HIS A 69 -0.16 22.00 0.60
CA HIS A 69 -0.54 22.28 1.97
C HIS A 69 -1.89 21.61 2.28
N VAL A 70 -2.10 21.10 3.49
CA VAL A 70 -3.38 20.44 3.84
C VAL A 70 -4.56 21.40 3.74
N ASP A 71 -4.32 22.69 3.98
CA ASP A 71 -5.35 23.70 3.80
C ASP A 71 -5.72 23.90 2.33
N ASP A 72 -4.87 23.56 1.36
CA ASP A 72 -5.21 23.66 -0.06
C ASP A 72 -6.05 22.47 -0.55
N ILE A 73 -6.23 21.44 0.27
CA ILE A 73 -7.14 20.34 0.00
C ILE A 73 -8.57 20.77 0.35
N SER A 74 -9.46 20.73 -0.64
CA SER A 74 -10.89 20.92 -0.40
C SER A 74 -11.58 19.62 0.01
N MET A 75 -11.15 18.48 -0.56
CA MET A 75 -11.78 17.18 -0.34
C MET A 75 -10.83 16.03 -0.71
N ILE A 76 -10.88 14.95 0.08
CA ILE A 76 -10.36 13.62 -0.27
C ILE A 76 -11.55 12.66 -0.19
N ALA A 77 -11.89 12.00 -1.30
CA ALA A 77 -13.02 11.10 -1.38
C ALA A 77 -12.58 9.64 -1.50
N ASP A 78 -13.29 8.77 -0.78
CA ASP A 78 -13.12 7.31 -0.81
C ASP A 78 -11.66 6.84 -0.66
N ALA A 79 -10.94 7.42 0.31
CA ALA A 79 -9.61 6.96 0.67
C ALA A 79 -9.67 5.57 1.31
N ARG A 80 -8.84 4.65 0.81
CA ARG A 80 -8.80 3.25 1.25
C ARG A 80 -7.36 2.80 1.39
N HIS A 81 -7.07 2.03 2.43
CA HIS A 81 -5.86 1.21 2.47
C HIS A 81 -6.10 0.00 1.56
N VAL A 82 -5.18 -0.31 0.65
CA VAL A 82 -5.31 -1.41 -0.33
C VAL A 82 -3.99 -2.14 -0.52
N ASN A 83 -4.05 -3.40 -0.98
CA ASN A 83 -2.87 -4.13 -1.47
C ASN A 83 -2.23 -3.36 -2.62
N VAL A 84 -0.91 -3.40 -2.72
CA VAL A 84 -0.25 -2.74 -3.86
C VAL A 84 -0.73 -3.33 -5.17
N CYS A 85 -0.93 -4.64 -5.23
CA CYS A 85 -1.53 -5.31 -6.39
C CYS A 85 -2.97 -4.88 -6.71
N GLU A 86 -3.67 -4.26 -5.77
CA GLU A 86 -5.05 -3.77 -5.92
C GLU A 86 -5.13 -2.28 -6.31
N LEU A 87 -3.99 -1.56 -6.34
CA LEU A 87 -3.96 -0.16 -6.73
C LEU A 87 -4.50 0.03 -8.15
N ALA A 88 -5.44 0.95 -8.32
CA ALA A 88 -5.90 1.39 -9.64
C ALA A 88 -4.82 2.24 -10.34
N ASN A 89 -4.07 3.03 -9.58
CA ASN A 89 -2.94 3.82 -10.09
C ASN A 89 -1.80 2.91 -10.59
N GLU A 90 -1.71 2.71 -11.90
CA GLU A 90 -0.77 1.76 -12.48
C GLU A 90 0.69 2.16 -12.28
N CYS A 91 1.00 3.46 -12.34
CA CYS A 91 2.34 3.98 -12.10
C CYS A 91 2.83 3.61 -10.71
N MET A 92 2.00 3.87 -9.69
CA MET A 92 2.33 3.58 -8.30
C MET A 92 2.26 2.09 -7.97
N ARG A 93 1.35 1.34 -8.61
CA ARG A 93 1.31 -0.12 -8.52
C ARG A 93 2.64 -0.71 -8.98
N ALA A 94 3.10 -0.35 -10.18
CA ALA A 94 4.36 -0.85 -10.73
C ALA A 94 5.56 -0.45 -9.87
N GLU A 95 5.65 0.82 -9.46
CA GLU A 95 6.74 1.32 -8.61
C GLU A 95 6.80 0.59 -7.27
N LYS A 96 5.67 0.56 -6.53
CA LYS A 96 5.61 -0.07 -5.22
C LYS A 96 5.77 -1.59 -5.28
N CYS A 97 5.27 -2.26 -6.32
CA CYS A 97 5.50 -3.70 -6.53
C CYS A 97 7.00 -3.97 -6.71
N ALA A 98 7.69 -3.20 -7.55
CA ALA A 98 9.12 -3.37 -7.78
C ALA A 98 9.95 -3.18 -6.49
N GLU A 99 9.63 -2.16 -5.68
CA GLU A 99 10.27 -1.95 -4.37
C GLU A 99 10.07 -3.13 -3.42
N ARG A 100 8.85 -3.67 -3.38
CA ARG A 100 8.47 -4.79 -2.50
C ARG A 100 9.05 -6.11 -2.95
N LEU A 101 9.08 -6.39 -4.25
CA LEU A 101 9.76 -7.55 -4.81
C LEU A 101 11.24 -7.56 -4.44
N LYS A 102 11.91 -6.40 -4.57
CA LYS A 102 13.31 -6.24 -4.15
C LYS A 102 13.48 -6.49 -2.65
N ARG A 103 12.55 -6.01 -1.82
CA ARG A 103 12.57 -6.27 -0.37
C ARG A 103 12.34 -7.73 -0.05
N LEU A 104 11.36 -8.38 -0.67
CA LEU A 104 11.03 -9.78 -0.47
C LEU A 104 12.22 -10.68 -0.82
N LYS A 105 12.83 -10.45 -1.99
CA LYS A 105 14.05 -11.17 -2.39
C LYS A 105 15.15 -11.04 -1.34
N ARG A 106 15.43 -9.82 -0.88
CA ARG A 106 16.44 -9.57 0.14
C ARG A 106 16.08 -10.22 1.49
N LEU A 107 14.80 -10.24 1.86
CA LEU A 107 14.33 -10.89 3.07
C LEU A 107 14.59 -12.40 3.01
N CYS A 108 14.29 -13.05 1.88
CA CYS A 108 14.57 -14.47 1.66
C CYS A 108 16.07 -14.78 1.65
N GLU A 109 16.89 -13.97 0.98
CA GLU A 109 18.36 -14.14 0.95
C GLU A 109 18.98 -14.04 2.35
N LEU A 110 18.53 -13.09 3.18
CA LEU A 110 19.04 -12.92 4.54
C LEU A 110 18.61 -14.02 5.51
N ASN A 111 17.52 -14.72 5.18
CA ASN A 111 16.91 -15.75 6.01
C ASN A 111 16.99 -17.12 5.32
N GLU A 112 17.96 -17.33 4.43
CA GLU A 112 18.14 -18.61 3.75
C GLU A 112 18.28 -19.76 4.77
N GLY A 113 17.45 -20.79 4.62
CA GLY A 113 17.38 -21.92 5.57
C GLY A 113 16.66 -21.63 6.90
N SER A 114 16.16 -20.41 7.11
CA SER A 114 15.35 -20.04 8.27
C SER A 114 13.87 -20.35 8.04
N CYS A 115 13.24 -20.98 9.02
CA CYS A 115 11.79 -21.21 9.05
C CYS A 115 11.15 -20.59 10.29
N THR A 116 11.69 -19.46 10.77
CA THR A 116 11.11 -18.78 11.93
C THR A 116 9.71 -18.24 11.59
N PRO A 117 8.72 -18.34 12.50
CA PRO A 117 7.37 -17.84 12.25
C PRO A 117 7.35 -16.37 11.84
N THR A 118 8.18 -15.53 12.46
CA THR A 118 8.28 -14.10 12.16
C THR A 118 8.71 -13.83 10.72
N PHE A 119 9.68 -14.60 10.21
CA PHE A 119 10.11 -14.51 8.82
C PHE A 119 9.00 -14.92 7.86
N GLN A 120 8.31 -16.04 8.14
CA GLN A 120 7.21 -16.53 7.31
C GLN A 120 6.04 -15.54 7.27
N GLU A 121 5.68 -14.94 8.40
CA GLU A 121 4.64 -13.91 8.49
C GLU A 121 5.00 -12.66 7.68
N GLU A 122 6.24 -12.17 7.78
CA GLU A 122 6.69 -11.00 7.02
C GLU A 122 6.74 -11.29 5.51
N ALA A 123 7.26 -12.46 5.13
CA ALA A 123 7.32 -12.88 3.73
C ALA A 123 5.91 -13.07 3.14
N LEU A 124 4.98 -13.65 3.90
CA LEU A 124 3.59 -13.80 3.50
C LEU A 124 2.92 -12.43 3.31
N LEU A 125 3.10 -11.51 4.25
CA LEU A 125 2.53 -10.16 4.16
C LEU A 125 3.03 -9.42 2.92
N LEU A 126 4.33 -9.51 2.61
CA LEU A 126 4.88 -8.94 1.37
C LEU A 126 4.33 -9.62 0.12
N ALA A 127 4.24 -10.96 0.12
CA ALA A 127 3.74 -11.71 -1.01
C ALA A 127 2.26 -11.44 -1.29
N GLU A 128 1.42 -11.30 -0.26
CA GLU A 128 0.02 -10.89 -0.41
C GLU A 128 -0.09 -9.45 -0.94
N ASP A 129 0.78 -8.54 -0.46
CA ASP A 129 0.77 -7.14 -0.89
C ASP A 129 1.17 -6.95 -2.36
N ILE A 130 2.15 -7.73 -2.83
CA ILE A 130 2.59 -7.80 -4.23
C ILE A 130 1.60 -8.59 -5.09
N GLY A 131 0.87 -9.52 -4.50
CA GLY A 131 0.13 -10.57 -5.21
C GLY A 131 0.95 -11.87 -5.25
N LEU A 132 0.36 -12.97 -4.75
CA LEU A 132 1.06 -14.24 -4.54
C LEU A 132 1.70 -14.82 -5.81
N GLU A 133 1.00 -14.73 -6.95
CA GLU A 133 1.48 -15.26 -8.22
C GLU A 133 2.70 -14.48 -8.72
N GLU A 134 2.65 -13.15 -8.66
CA GLU A 134 3.75 -12.28 -9.06
C GLU A 134 4.96 -12.48 -8.13
N ALA A 135 4.73 -12.56 -6.81
CA ALA A 135 5.79 -12.82 -5.84
C ALA A 135 6.49 -14.17 -6.07
N ARG A 136 5.73 -15.24 -6.32
CA ARG A 136 6.25 -16.59 -6.64
C ARG A 136 7.01 -16.66 -7.95
N SER A 137 6.66 -15.81 -8.92
CA SER A 137 7.40 -15.74 -10.18
C SER A 137 8.81 -15.15 -10.01
N TYR A 138 9.04 -14.41 -8.91
CA TYR A 138 10.29 -13.68 -8.66
C TYR A 138 11.19 -14.34 -7.59
N VAL A 139 10.60 -15.01 -6.59
CA VAL A 139 11.32 -15.66 -5.49
C VAL A 139 10.66 -17.00 -5.15
N ASP A 140 11.44 -18.01 -4.78
CA ASP A 140 10.88 -19.25 -4.24
C ASP A 140 10.24 -19.00 -2.88
N LEU A 141 8.93 -19.24 -2.80
CA LEU A 141 8.10 -19.08 -1.59
C LEU A 141 7.50 -20.41 -1.14
N SER A 142 8.14 -21.54 -1.48
CA SER A 142 7.72 -22.89 -1.11
C SER A 142 7.61 -23.12 0.41
N PHE A 143 8.33 -22.31 1.20
CA PHE A 143 8.31 -22.32 2.66
C PHE A 143 7.06 -21.67 3.27
N LEU A 144 6.27 -20.92 2.50
CA LEU A 144 5.03 -20.32 2.99
C LEU A 144 3.91 -21.36 3.07
N PRO A 145 3.02 -21.25 4.07
CA PRO A 145 1.86 -22.13 4.15
C PRO A 145 1.02 -22.00 2.87
N GLN A 146 0.64 -23.13 2.29
CA GLN A 146 -0.33 -23.17 1.19
C GLN A 146 -1.63 -22.55 1.69
N VAL A 147 -1.93 -21.33 1.27
CA VAL A 147 -3.22 -20.69 1.58
C VAL A 147 -4.27 -21.44 0.77
N GLU A 148 -4.85 -22.49 1.35
CA GLU A 148 -6.05 -23.12 0.79
C GLU A 148 -7.11 -22.02 0.67
N LYS A 149 -7.46 -21.66 -0.57
CA LYS A 149 -8.63 -20.81 -0.84
C LYS A 149 -9.80 -21.49 -0.14
N LYS A 150 -10.29 -20.92 0.97
CA LYS A 150 -11.53 -21.35 1.65
C LYS A 150 -12.60 -21.44 0.56
N ARG A 151 -12.93 -22.67 0.14
CA ARG A 151 -14.09 -22.94 -0.70
C ARG A 151 -15.29 -22.50 0.12
N VAL A 152 -15.83 -21.33 -0.21
CA VAL A 152 -17.12 -20.89 0.32
C VAL A 152 -18.15 -21.86 -0.23
N VAL A 153 -18.48 -22.88 0.56
CA VAL A 153 -19.60 -23.78 0.27
C VAL A 153 -20.85 -22.94 0.49
N ARG A 154 -21.45 -22.45 -0.59
CA ARG A 154 -22.82 -21.94 -0.56
C ARG A 154 -23.73 -23.15 -0.37
N ILE A 155 -24.27 -23.31 0.83
CA ILE A 155 -25.40 -24.21 1.07
C ILE A 155 -26.61 -23.52 0.43
N ALA A 156 -27.16 -24.16 -0.61
CA ALA A 156 -28.39 -23.75 -1.28
C ALA A 156 -29.61 -24.27 -0.51
#